data_AF-A0A1C6T8V7-F1
#
_entry.id   AF-A0A1C6T8V7-F1
#
_cell.length_a   1.000
_cell.length_b   1.000
_cell.length_c   1.000
_cell.angle_alpha   90.00
_cell.angle_beta   90.00
_cell.angle_gamma   90.00
#
_symmetry.space_group_name_H-M   'P 1'
#
loop_
_entity.id
_entity.type
_entity.pdbx_description
1 polymer ?
#
loop_
_entity_poly.entity_id
_entity_poly.type
_entity_poly.pdbx_seq_one_letter_code
_entity_poly.pdbx_strand_id
1 'polypeptide(L)'
;MSVTDPDPFWIAFRLVIVALSLAMVVFGARVAASRRFPAAWIRVARLPASQRSQPVRIGGGQALIGASLLIQQAPFLVPMPFPVGFALLVVALLLAGASLGWYLLRRD
;
A
#
# COMPACT_ATOMS: atom_id res chain seq x y z
N MET A 1 -14.56 22.35 -22.40
CA MET A 1 -13.73 21.31 -21.77
C MET A 1 -14.39 19.97 -22.05
N SER A 2 -13.75 19.12 -22.87
CA SER A 2 -14.20 17.76 -23.16
C SER A 2 -14.06 16.91 -21.90
N VAL A 3 -15.13 16.22 -21.51
CA VAL A 3 -15.16 15.25 -20.39
C VAL A 3 -14.23 14.04 -20.64
N THR A 4 -13.72 13.91 -21.86
CA THR A 4 -12.92 12.79 -22.36
C THR A 4 -11.41 12.94 -22.23
N ASP A 5 -10.88 14.12 -21.92
CA ASP A 5 -9.45 14.31 -21.69
C ASP A 5 -9.18 14.36 -20.18
N PRO A 6 -8.55 13.33 -19.59
CA PRO A 6 -8.20 13.37 -18.17
C PRO A 6 -7.20 14.50 -17.95
N ASP A 7 -7.54 15.44 -17.08
CA ASP A 7 -6.68 16.54 -16.68
C ASP A 7 -5.27 15.99 -16.33
N PRO A 8 -4.21 16.50 -16.98
CA PRO A 8 -2.83 16.11 -16.70
C PRO A 8 -2.48 16.13 -15.20
N PHE A 9 -3.08 17.04 -14.44
CA PHE A 9 -2.92 17.11 -12.99
C PHE A 9 -3.39 15.82 -12.29
N TRP A 10 -4.56 15.30 -12.65
CA TRP A 10 -5.11 14.08 -12.06
C TRP A 10 -4.29 12.84 -12.43
N ILE A 11 -3.75 12.79 -13.65
CA ILE A 11 -2.83 11.73 -14.08
C ILE A 11 -1.57 11.77 -13.22
N ALA A 12 -0.93 12.94 -13.09
CA ALA A 12 0.27 13.11 -12.28
C ALA A 12 0.03 12.71 -10.82
N PHE A 13 -1.09 13.15 -10.23
CA PHE A 13 -1.47 12.81 -8.87
C PHE A 13 -1.63 11.29 -8.67
N ARG A 14 -2.30 10.59 -9.61
CA ARG A 14 -2.45 9.13 -9.58
C ARG A 14 -1.10 8.42 -9.68
N LEU A 15 -0.20 8.89 -10.55
CA LEU A 15 1.15 8.31 -10.67
C LEU A 15 1.95 8.46 -9.37
N VAL A 16 1.81 9.59 -8.66
CA VAL A 16 2.39 9.77 -7.33
C VAL A 16 1.82 8.74 -6.34
N ILE A 17 0.50 8.53 -6.32
CA ILE A 17 -0.12 7.51 -5.47
C ILE A 17 0.39 6.12 -5.81
N VAL A 18 0.51 5.77 -7.09
CA VAL A 18 1.06 4.48 -7.55
C VAL A 18 2.49 4.30 -7.04
N ALA A 19 3.34 5.30 -7.23
CA ALA A 19 4.75 5.25 -6.81
C ALA A 19 4.87 5.08 -5.29
N LEU A 20 4.07 5.83 -4.52
CA LEU A 20 4.03 5.72 -3.06
C LEU A 20 3.50 4.36 -2.61
N SER A 21 2.45 3.86 -3.24
CA SER A 21 1.85 2.56 -2.94
C SER A 21 2.83 1.42 -3.21
N LEU A 22 3.53 1.47 -4.35
CA LEU A 22 4.57 0.52 -4.71
C LEU A 22 5.74 0.56 -3.72
N ALA A 23 6.19 1.75 -3.34
CA ALA A 23 7.20 1.91 -2.30
C ALA A 23 6.74 1.28 -0.97
N MET A 24 5.50 1.51 -0.55
CA MET A 24 4.93 0.89 0.66
C MET A 24 4.97 -0.64 0.58
N VAL A 25 4.59 -1.23 -0.55
CA VAL A 25 4.66 -2.69 -0.78
C VAL A 25 6.09 -3.19 -0.66
N VAL A 26 7.02 -2.61 -1.41
CA VAL A 26 8.42 -3.07 -1.47
C VAL A 26 9.09 -2.92 -0.11
N PHE A 27 8.97 -1.76 0.53
CA PHE A 27 9.57 -1.52 1.85
C PHE A 27 8.91 -2.35 2.95
N GLY A 28 7.59 -2.48 2.92
CA GLY A 28 6.85 -3.28 3.89
C GLY A 28 7.22 -4.76 3.79
N ALA A 29 7.21 -5.31 2.57
CA ALA A 29 7.59 -6.69 2.29
C ALA A 29 9.05 -6.96 2.67
N ARG A 30 9.96 -6.03 2.34
CA ARG A 30 11.37 -6.12 2.76
C ARG A 30 11.49 -6.17 4.28
N VAL A 31 10.80 -5.30 5.01
CA VAL A 31 10.88 -5.28 6.48
C VAL A 31 10.29 -6.55 7.08
N ALA A 32 9.17 -7.04 6.53
CA ALA A 32 8.56 -8.29 6.96
C ALA A 32 9.47 -9.50 6.70
N ALA A 33 10.13 -9.55 5.54
CA ALA A 33 11.03 -10.64 5.16
C ALA A 33 12.35 -10.61 5.94
N SER A 34 13.00 -9.45 6.01
CA SER A 34 14.28 -9.28 6.71
C SER A 34 14.17 -9.23 8.23
N ARG A 35 12.94 -9.04 8.75
CA ARG A 35 12.66 -8.78 10.17
C ARG A 35 13.52 -7.63 10.74
N ARG A 36 13.91 -6.66 9.92
CA ARG A 36 14.79 -5.55 10.29
C ARG A 36 14.31 -4.25 9.67
N PHE A 37 14.24 -3.19 10.48
CA PHE A 37 13.98 -1.85 9.96
C PHE A 37 15.26 -1.23 9.38
N PRO A 38 15.20 -0.59 8.20
CA PRO A 38 16.31 0.20 7.67
C PRO A 38 16.65 1.36 8.61
N ALA A 39 17.95 1.59 8.87
CA ALA A 39 18.40 2.66 9.77
C ALA A 39 17.95 4.07 9.32
N ALA A 40 17.81 4.30 8.01
CA ALA A 40 17.26 5.55 7.49
C ALA A 40 15.79 5.74 7.89
N TRP A 41 14.99 4.67 7.83
CA TRP A 41 13.58 4.71 8.20
C TRP A 41 13.38 4.92 9.70
N ILE A 42 14.19 4.26 10.53
CA ILE A 42 14.20 4.49 11.97
C ILE A 42 14.44 5.98 12.30
N ARG A 43 15.36 6.63 11.58
CA ARG A 43 15.68 8.05 11.76
C ARG A 43 14.57 8.97 11.30
N VAL A 44 14.03 8.74 10.10
CA VAL A 44 12.99 9.59 9.49
C VAL A 44 11.67 9.49 10.25
N ALA A 45 11.22 8.26 10.53
CA ALA A 45 9.94 8.02 11.19
C ALA A 45 10.02 8.09 12.73
N ARG A 46 11.21 8.34 13.30
CA ARG A 46 11.47 8.37 14.75
C ARG A 46 10.79 7.22 15.49
N LEU A 47 10.89 6.01 14.95
CA LEU A 47 10.15 4.84 15.43
C LEU A 47 10.49 4.57 16.91
N PRO A 48 9.49 4.52 17.82
CA PRO A 48 9.70 4.17 19.22
C PRO A 48 10.18 2.73 19.36
N ALA A 49 10.87 2.42 20.45
CA ALA A 49 11.48 1.11 20.69
C ALA A 49 10.46 -0.05 20.63
N SER A 50 9.23 0.18 21.10
CA SER A 50 8.11 -0.77 21.06
C SER A 50 7.65 -1.13 19.64
N GLN A 51 7.86 -0.24 18.67
CA GLN A 51 7.55 -0.51 17.27
C GLN A 51 8.71 -1.22 16.56
N ARG A 52 9.95 -0.97 16.98
CA ARG A 52 11.15 -1.61 16.41
C ARG A 52 11.23 -3.11 16.70
N SER A 53 10.63 -3.56 17.81
CA SER A 53 10.58 -4.98 18.16
C SER A 53 9.63 -5.79 17.28
N GLN A 54 8.73 -5.14 16.53
CA GLN A 54 7.67 -5.80 15.75
C GLN A 54 7.75 -5.52 14.24
N PRO A 55 8.92 -5.74 13.59
CA PRO A 55 9.13 -5.42 12.18
C PRO A 55 8.19 -6.19 11.26
N VAL A 56 7.89 -7.43 11.63
CA VAL A 56 7.01 -8.31 10.87
C VAL A 56 5.57 -7.82 10.87
N ARG A 57 5.09 -7.34 12.02
CA ARG A 57 3.75 -6.76 12.16
C ARG A 57 3.61 -5.47 11.35
N ILE A 58 4.54 -4.54 11.54
CA ILE A 58 4.50 -3.22 10.88
C ILE A 58 4.76 -3.35 9.37
N GLY A 59 5.79 -4.11 8.98
CA GLY A 59 6.16 -4.30 7.58
C GLY A 59 5.06 -5.01 6.78
N GLY A 60 4.46 -6.06 7.35
CA GLY A 60 3.36 -6.78 6.69
C GLY A 60 2.10 -5.93 6.56
N GLY A 61 1.71 -5.19 7.60
CA GLY A 61 0.58 -4.26 7.53
C GLY A 61 0.80 -3.16 6.48
N GLN A 62 1.98 -2.55 6.47
CA GLN A 62 2.32 -1.56 5.44
C GLN A 62 2.24 -2.15 4.02
N ALA A 63 2.74 -3.36 3.81
CA ALA A 63 2.70 -3.98 2.50
C ALA A 63 1.26 -4.24 2.03
N LEU A 64 0.39 -4.70 2.93
CA LEU A 64 -1.02 -4.95 2.63
C LEU A 64 -1.78 -3.65 2.32
N ILE A 65 -1.52 -2.57 3.06
CA ILE A 65 -2.09 -1.23 2.75
C ILE A 65 -1.60 -0.75 1.38
N GLY A 66 -0.29 -0.82 1.13
CA GLY A 66 0.29 -0.42 -0.15
C GLY A 66 -0.33 -1.21 -1.32
N ALA A 67 -0.53 -2.52 -1.15
CA ALA A 67 -1.15 -3.37 -2.17
C ALA A 67 -2.63 -3.01 -2.39
N SER A 68 -3.38 -2.77 -1.32
CA SER A 68 -4.78 -2.30 -1.41
C SER A 68 -4.89 -0.99 -2.18
N LEU A 69 -4.02 -0.02 -1.90
CA LEU A 69 -3.99 1.26 -2.60
C LEU A 69 -3.60 1.11 -4.07
N LEU A 70 -2.59 0.28 -4.36
CA LEU A 70 -2.11 0.03 -5.72
C LEU A 70 -3.20 -0.59 -6.61
N ILE A 71 -3.92 -1.59 -6.08
CA ILE A 71 -5.01 -2.25 -6.80
C ILE A 71 -6.15 -1.27 -7.12
N GLN A 72 -6.45 -0.34 -6.22
CA GLN A 72 -7.46 0.70 -6.46
C GLN A 72 -7.08 1.68 -7.57
N GLN A 73 -5.79 1.82 -7.91
CA GLN A 73 -5.35 2.67 -9.02
C GLN A 73 -5.50 1.99 -10.39
N ALA A 74 -5.60 0.66 -10.46
CA ALA A 74 -5.63 -0.06 -11.73
C ALA A 74 -6.80 0.35 -12.67
N PRO A 75 -8.06 0.51 -12.19
CA PRO A 75 -9.20 0.93 -13.03
C PRO A 75 -9.04 2.32 -13.67
N PHE A 76 -8.16 3.13 -13.11
CA PHE A 76 -7.91 4.50 -13.50
C PHE A 76 -6.77 4.66 -14.51
N LEU A 77 -5.97 3.61 -14.70
CA LEU A 77 -4.79 3.60 -15.57
C LEU A 77 -4.97 2.67 -16.77
N VAL A 78 -5.74 1.60 -16.60
CA VAL A 78 -6.00 0.60 -17.63
C VAL A 78 -7.51 0.54 -17.88
N PRO A 79 -7.98 0.80 -19.11
CA PRO A 79 -9.36 0.55 -19.47
C PRO A 79 -9.71 -0.91 -19.20
N MET A 80 -10.70 -1.15 -18.34
CA MET A 80 -11.07 -2.49 -17.92
C MET A 80 -12.60 -2.67 -17.94
N PRO A 81 -13.09 -3.90 -18.15
CA PRO A 81 -14.51 -4.20 -18.00
C PRO A 81 -14.98 -3.97 -16.56
N PHE A 82 -16.21 -3.47 -16.40
CA PHE A 82 -16.84 -3.26 -15.09
C PHE A 82 -16.67 -4.43 -14.09
N PRO A 83 -16.92 -5.70 -14.45
CA PRO A 83 -16.76 -6.80 -13.49
C PRO A 83 -15.33 -6.96 -12.97
N VAL A 84 -14.33 -6.63 -13.80
CA VAL A 84 -12.92 -6.66 -13.39
C VAL A 84 -12.63 -5.55 -12.39
N GLY A 85 -13.10 -4.33 -12.66
CA GLY A 85 -12.95 -3.21 -11.73
C GLY A 85 -13.62 -3.47 -10.38
N PHE A 86 -14.81 -4.07 -10.40
CA PHE A 86 -15.51 -4.47 -9.18
C PHE A 86 -14.76 -5.56 -8.40
N ALA A 87 -14.24 -6.58 -9.09
CA ALA A 87 -13.43 -7.62 -8.45
C ALA A 87 -12.18 -7.04 -7.78
N LEU A 88 -11.48 -6.10 -8.46
CA LEU A 88 -10.31 -5.42 -7.89
C LEU A 88 -10.68 -4.58 -6.66
N LEU A 89 -11.85 -3.94 -6.65
CA LEU A 89 -12.35 -3.23 -5.47
C LEU A 89 -12.55 -4.19 -4.29
N VAL A 90 -13.19 -5.34 -4.52
CA VAL A 90 -13.38 -6.36 -3.48
C VAL A 90 -12.03 -6.85 -2.94
N VAL A 91 -11.07 -7.13 -3.83
CA VAL A 91 -9.72 -7.53 -3.43
C VAL A 91 -9.02 -6.45 -2.60
N ALA A 92 -9.15 -5.18 -2.99
CA ALA A 92 -8.57 -4.07 -2.24
C ALA A 92 -9.17 -3.96 -0.82
N LEU A 93 -10.49 -4.16 -0.68
CA LEU A 93 -11.16 -4.17 0.63
C LEU A 93 -10.70 -5.36 1.48
N LEU A 94 -10.55 -6.54 0.89
CA LEU A 94 -10.03 -7.71 1.58
C LEU A 94 -8.60 -7.50 2.07
N LEU A 95 -7.73 -6.88 1.27
CA LEU A 95 -6.37 -6.54 1.68
C LEU A 95 -6.32 -5.49 2.79
N ALA A 96 -7.21 -4.50 2.74
CA ALA A 96 -7.33 -3.52 3.82
C ALA A 96 -7.78 -4.19 5.14
N GLY A 97 -8.79 -5.06 5.08
CA GLY A 97 -9.23 -5.86 6.22
C GLY A 97 -8.14 -6.82 6.72
N ALA A 98 -7.43 -7.48 5.81
CA ALA A 98 -6.31 -8.34 6.14
C ALA A 98 -5.16 -7.56 6.79
N SER A 99 -4.90 -6.32 6.37
CA SER A 99 -3.91 -5.45 7.03
C SER A 99 -4.30 -5.16 8.48
N LEU A 100 -5.56 -4.84 8.73
CA LEU A 100 -6.05 -4.60 10.08
C LEU A 100 -5.95 -5.88 10.92
N GLY A 101 -6.43 -7.01 10.40
CA GLY A 101 -6.33 -8.31 11.05
C GLY A 101 -4.88 -8.69 11.35
N TRP A 102 -3.98 -8.52 10.38
CA TRP A 102 -2.54 -8.76 10.54
C TRP A 102 -1.95 -7.94 11.69
N TYR A 103 -2.27 -6.64 11.72
CA TYR A 103 -1.75 -5.74 12.75
C TYR A 103 -2.31 -6.05 14.15
N LEU A 104 -3.57 -6.49 14.25
CA LEU A 104 -4.19 -6.81 15.54
C LEU A 104 -3.82 -8.20 16.06
N LEU A 105 -3.68 -9.18 15.16
CA LEU A 105 -3.43 -10.58 15.52
C LEU A 105 -1.95 -10.88 15.76
N ARG A 106 -1.03 -10.20 15.06
CA ARG A 106 0.40 -10.39 15.28
C ARG A 106 0.87 -9.68 16.54
N ARG A 107 1.52 -10.44 17.42
CA ARG A 107 2.06 -9.96 18.71
C ARG A 107 3.56 -10.20 18.87
N ASP A 108 4.15 -10.86 17.88
CA ASP A 108 5.59 -10.94 17.63
C ASP A 108 6.25 -9.56 17.67
#